data_AF-A0A6I6NBI2-F1
#
_entry.id   AF-A0A6I6NBI2-F1
#
_cell.length_a   1.000
_cell.length_b   1.000
_cell.length_c   1.000
_cell.angle_alpha   90.00
_cell.angle_beta   90.00
_cell.angle_gamma   90.00
#
_symmetry.space_group_name_H-M   'P 1'
#
loop_
_entity.id
_entity.type
_entity.pdbx_description
1 polymer ?
#
loop_
_entity_poly.entity_id
_entity_poly.type
_entity_poly.pdbx_seq_one_letter_code
_entity_poly.pdbx_strand_id
1 'polypeptide(L)'
;MRKNNGIIAAGGSNVTGNAVASAENAKAEVTIRDSALNHSGGDPQRTPEEIGDLFTRLIDELGRSEHPDRTDLIEAAQDARDELGSETPRVGKLKLLSRAIVDAVPGFTALTSLAVTIEEAIRRL
;
A
#
# COMPACT_ATOMS: atom_id res chain seq x y z
N MET A 1 7.00 25.71 37.18
CA MET A 1 7.08 24.34 37.76
C MET A 1 5.66 23.84 38.05
N ARG A 2 5.32 22.61 37.63
CA ARG A 2 4.10 21.80 37.94
C ARG A 2 2.78 22.33 37.31
N LYS A 3 1.85 21.52 36.79
CA LYS A 3 1.63 20.07 36.76
C LYS A 3 0.62 19.76 35.63
N ASN A 4 0.91 18.74 34.81
CA ASN A 4 -0.07 18.04 33.98
C ASN A 4 -1.00 17.22 34.90
N ASN A 5 -2.32 17.29 34.68
CA ASN A 5 -3.27 16.30 35.17
C ASN A 5 -3.92 15.65 33.95
N GLY A 6 -3.61 14.37 33.75
CA GLY A 6 -4.09 13.58 32.63
C GLY A 6 -5.54 13.16 32.78
N ILE A 7 -6.17 12.89 31.64
CA ILE A 7 -7.32 12.00 31.55
C ILE A 7 -6.95 10.94 30.51
N ILE A 8 -6.72 9.72 30.99
CA ILE A 8 -6.65 8.50 30.20
C ILE A 8 -8.06 7.91 30.22
N ALA A 9 -8.69 7.78 29.06
CA ALA A 9 -9.86 6.94 28.87
C ALA A 9 -9.51 5.89 27.84
N ALA A 10 -9.01 4.75 28.31
CA ALA A 10 -8.94 3.52 27.53
C ALA A 10 -10.35 2.93 27.48
N GLY A 11 -10.97 2.94 26.30
CA GLY A 11 -12.25 2.31 26.04
C GLY A 11 -12.19 1.69 24.66
N GLY A 12 -11.86 0.40 24.59
CA GLY A 12 -12.05 -0.39 23.39
C GLY A 12 -13.54 -0.46 23.05
N SER A 13 -13.88 -0.20 21.80
CA SER A 13 -15.17 -0.62 21.28
C SER A 13 -15.07 -0.96 19.80
N ASN A 14 -15.76 -2.05 19.47
CA ASN A 14 -15.63 -2.88 18.29
C ASN A 14 -16.34 -2.24 17.09
N VAL A 15 -15.78 -2.46 15.89
CA VAL A 15 -16.34 -2.00 14.62
C VAL A 15 -17.61 -2.79 14.31
N THR A 16 -18.76 -2.13 14.25
CA THR A 16 -19.93 -2.63 13.51
C THR A 16 -20.77 -1.45 13.06
N GLY A 17 -20.71 -1.12 11.77
CA GLY A 17 -21.50 -0.04 11.20
C GLY A 17 -21.20 0.15 9.73
N ASN A 18 -22.04 -0.45 8.88
CA ASN A 18 -22.06 -0.21 7.44
C ASN A 18 -22.40 1.27 7.19
N ALA A 19 -21.41 2.08 6.78
CA ALA A 19 -21.61 3.50 6.51
C ALA A 19 -21.66 3.74 5.00
N VAL A 20 -22.88 3.73 4.46
CA VAL A 20 -23.17 4.36 3.17
C VAL A 20 -23.41 5.84 3.46
N ALA A 21 -22.57 6.73 2.93
CA ALA A 21 -22.73 8.17 3.07
C ALA A 21 -22.71 8.83 1.68
N SER A 22 -23.90 9.00 1.10
CA SER A 22 -24.14 10.03 0.09
C SER A 22 -24.34 11.36 0.80
N ALA A 23 -23.36 12.27 0.70
CA ALA A 23 -23.56 13.71 0.87
C ALA A 23 -22.36 14.48 0.32
N GLU A 24 -22.65 15.41 -0.59
CA GLU A 24 -21.75 16.44 -1.08
C GLU A 24 -21.22 17.24 0.14
N ASN A 25 -19.89 17.33 0.28
CA ASN A 25 -19.17 18.18 1.25
C ASN A 25 -18.98 17.73 2.72
N ALA A 26 -19.07 16.44 3.07
CA ALA A 26 -18.65 15.97 4.40
C ALA A 26 -17.15 15.58 4.44
N LYS A 27 -16.27 16.51 4.84
CA LYS A 27 -14.86 16.20 5.16
C LYS A 27 -14.78 15.58 6.56
N ALA A 28 -14.67 14.26 6.63
CA ALA A 28 -14.25 13.56 7.84
C ALA A 28 -12.72 13.50 7.87
N GLU A 29 -12.10 14.38 8.64
CA GLU A 29 -10.66 14.37 8.90
C GLU A 29 -10.35 13.34 9.99
N VAL A 30 -9.97 12.13 9.58
CA VAL A 30 -9.37 11.14 10.48
C VAL A 30 -7.88 11.49 10.57
N THR A 31 -7.52 12.23 11.62
CA THR A 31 -6.13 12.54 11.95
C THR A 31 -5.44 11.28 12.50
N ILE A 32 -4.90 10.44 11.62
CA ILE A 32 -3.88 9.48 12.02
C ILE A 32 -2.60 10.29 12.24
N ARG A 33 -2.27 10.53 13.51
CA ARG A 33 -0.93 10.94 13.91
C ARG A 33 0.00 9.80 13.56
N ASP A 34 0.80 9.96 12.52
CA ASP A 34 2.24 10.12 12.69
C ASP A 34 2.88 10.62 11.39
N SER A 35 3.48 11.80 11.47
CA SER A 35 4.50 12.36 10.58
C SER A 35 4.10 12.81 9.16
N ALA A 36 4.35 14.11 8.91
CA ALA A 36 4.44 14.81 7.62
C ALA A 36 3.12 15.19 6.90
N LEU A 37 2.43 16.22 7.41
CA LEU A 37 1.41 16.96 6.64
C LEU A 37 2.00 18.26 6.09
N ASN A 38 2.69 18.14 4.96
CA ASN A 38 2.90 19.23 3.99
C ASN A 38 2.35 18.77 2.64
N HIS A 39 1.04 18.52 2.51
CA HIS A 39 0.44 18.19 1.21
C HIS A 39 -0.65 19.20 0.84
N SER A 40 -0.21 20.25 0.15
CA SER A 40 -1.05 21.01 -0.77
C SER A 40 -1.25 20.17 -2.05
N GLY A 41 -2.48 19.71 -2.30
CA GLY A 41 -3.04 19.61 -3.66
C GLY A 41 -2.40 18.67 -4.70
N GLY A 42 -1.93 17.50 -4.32
CA GLY A 42 -1.58 16.43 -5.26
C GLY A 42 -1.76 15.07 -4.59
N ASP A 43 -2.22 14.05 -5.33
CA ASP A 43 -2.26 12.67 -4.84
C ASP A 43 -0.92 12.34 -4.14
N PRO A 44 -0.92 11.97 -2.84
CA PRO A 44 0.32 11.75 -2.13
C PRO A 44 1.13 10.66 -2.84
N GLN A 45 2.33 11.02 -3.28
CA GLN A 45 3.30 10.09 -3.83
C GLN A 45 3.66 9.09 -2.73
N ARG A 46 3.46 7.79 -3.00
CA ARG A 46 3.75 6.73 -2.03
C ARG A 46 5.25 6.66 -1.77
N THR A 47 5.60 6.49 -0.51
CA THR A 47 6.96 6.23 -0.04
C THR A 47 7.43 4.84 -0.48
N PRO A 48 8.75 4.59 -0.59
CA PRO A 48 9.30 3.27 -0.85
C PRO A 48 8.80 2.21 0.15
N GLU A 49 8.63 2.57 1.41
CA GLU A 49 8.10 1.68 2.46
C GLU A 49 6.65 1.26 2.15
N GLU A 50 5.79 2.22 1.80
CA GLU A 50 4.39 1.93 1.42
C GLU A 50 4.30 1.07 0.16
N ILE A 51 5.22 1.23 -0.79
CA ILE A 51 5.30 0.37 -1.98
C ILE A 51 5.77 -1.05 -1.60
N GLY A 52 6.72 -1.17 -0.66
CA GLY A 52 7.14 -2.45 -0.09
C GLY A 52 6.01 -3.19 0.62
N ASP A 53 5.13 -2.47 1.32
CA ASP A 53 3.93 -3.04 1.93
C ASP A 53 2.94 -3.56 0.88
N LEU A 54 2.79 -2.86 -0.24
CA LEU A 54 1.96 -3.34 -1.35
C LEU A 54 2.52 -4.63 -1.97
N PHE A 55 3.84 -4.73 -2.14
CA PHE A 55 4.47 -5.98 -2.57
C PHE A 55 4.23 -7.12 -1.57
N THR A 56 4.33 -6.84 -0.27
CA THR A 56 4.03 -7.84 0.77
C THR A 56 2.59 -8.34 0.68
N ARG A 57 1.62 -7.44 0.48
CA ARG A 57 0.21 -7.81 0.28
C ARG A 57 0.00 -8.63 -1.01
N LEU A 58 0.69 -8.27 -2.09
CA LEU A 58 0.65 -9.03 -3.34
C LEU A 58 1.16 -10.46 -3.16
N ILE A 59 2.29 -10.63 -2.46
CA ILE A 59 2.86 -11.95 -2.14
C ILE A 59 1.88 -12.80 -1.32
N ASP A 60 1.29 -12.20 -0.28
CA ASP A 60 0.29 -12.87 0.56
C ASP A 60 -0.94 -13.32 -0.24
N GLU A 61 -1.43 -12.48 -1.15
CA GLU A 61 -2.57 -12.80 -2.00
C GLU A 61 -2.22 -13.87 -3.04
N LEU A 62 -1.03 -13.80 -3.65
CA LEU A 62 -0.53 -14.84 -4.55
C LEU A 62 -0.42 -16.19 -3.84
N GLY A 63 0.05 -16.21 -2.60
CA GLY A 63 0.17 -17.41 -1.78
C GLY A 63 -1.17 -18.05 -1.42
N ARG A 64 -2.26 -17.27 -1.41
CA ARG A 64 -3.64 -17.75 -1.20
C ARG A 64 -4.38 -18.04 -2.51
N SER A 65 -3.85 -17.60 -3.64
CA SER A 65 -4.44 -17.79 -4.96
C SER A 65 -4.11 -19.16 -5.56
N GLU A 66 -4.97 -19.63 -6.46
CA GLU A 66 -4.68 -20.81 -7.29
C GLU A 66 -3.95 -20.45 -8.60
N HIS A 67 -3.26 -19.31 -8.65
CA HIS A 67 -2.55 -18.88 -9.84
C HIS A 67 -1.50 -19.94 -10.26
N PRO A 68 -1.48 -20.36 -11.53
CA PRO A 68 -0.58 -21.42 -12.00
C PRO A 68 0.89 -21.04 -11.75
N ASP A 69 1.23 -19.79 -12.04
CA ASP A 69 2.59 -19.25 -11.91
C ASP A 69 2.82 -18.54 -10.55
N ARG A 70 2.05 -18.88 -9.50
CA ARG A 70 2.13 -18.15 -8.22
C ARG A 70 3.54 -18.14 -7.62
N THR A 71 4.31 -19.22 -7.78
CA THR A 71 5.65 -19.34 -7.23
C THR A 71 6.59 -18.33 -7.88
N ASP A 72 6.59 -18.29 -9.21
CA ASP A 72 7.44 -17.39 -10.00
C ASP A 72 7.04 -15.92 -9.77
N LEU A 73 5.74 -15.65 -9.61
CA LEU A 73 5.25 -14.30 -9.29
C LEU A 73 5.58 -13.86 -7.87
N ILE A 74 5.56 -14.77 -6.90
CA ILE A 74 6.01 -14.49 -5.53
C ILE A 74 7.50 -14.14 -5.53
N GLU A 75 8.32 -14.92 -6.25
CA GLU A 75 9.76 -14.66 -6.39
C GLU A 75 10.00 -13.28 -7.04
N ALA A 76 9.32 -12.99 -8.17
CA ALA A 76 9.43 -11.69 -8.83
C ALA A 76 8.99 -10.51 -7.93
N ALA A 77 7.94 -10.69 -7.12
CA ALA A 77 7.48 -9.69 -6.17
C ALA A 77 8.44 -9.51 -4.98
N GLN A 78 9.07 -10.59 -4.50
CA GLN A 78 10.11 -10.53 -3.48
C GLN A 78 11.35 -9.80 -4.00
N ASP A 79 11.83 -10.16 -5.20
CA ASP A 79 12.95 -9.50 -5.86
C ASP A 79 12.73 -7.99 -6.05
N ALA A 80 11.51 -7.59 -6.42
CA ALA A 80 11.15 -6.20 -6.58
C ALA A 80 11.14 -5.45 -5.24
N ARG A 81 10.62 -6.09 -4.18
CA ARG A 81 10.64 -5.54 -2.82
C ARG A 81 12.06 -5.38 -2.27
N ASP A 82 12.91 -6.39 -2.48
CA ASP A 82 14.30 -6.35 -2.02
C ASP A 82 15.12 -5.30 -2.78
N GLU A 83 14.88 -5.16 -4.10
CA GLU A 83 15.47 -4.09 -4.91
C GLU A 83 15.06 -2.71 -4.40
N LEU A 84 13.80 -2.53 -4.02
CA LEU A 84 13.27 -1.27 -3.50
C LEU A 84 13.91 -0.88 -2.15
N GLY A 85 14.21 -1.88 -1.30
CA GLY A 85 14.90 -1.68 -0.02
C GLY A 85 16.43 -1.59 -0.12
N SER A 86 17.01 -1.69 -1.32
CA SER A 86 18.46 -1.60 -1.50
C SER A 86 18.99 -0.19 -1.28
N GLU A 87 20.28 -0.05 -0.94
CA GLU A 87 20.92 1.25 -0.75
C GLU A 87 20.88 2.12 -2.02
N THR A 88 20.83 1.50 -3.20
CA THR A 88 20.75 2.16 -4.50
C THR A 88 19.71 1.49 -5.41
N PRO A 89 18.40 1.76 -5.21
CA PRO A 89 17.34 1.09 -5.96
C PRO A 89 17.42 1.38 -7.45
N ARG A 90 17.43 0.33 -8.28
CA ARG A 90 17.39 0.48 -9.74
C ARG A 90 15.96 0.64 -10.20
N VAL A 91 15.50 1.90 -10.26
CA VAL A 91 14.14 2.26 -10.70
C VAL A 91 13.76 1.64 -12.06
N GLY A 92 14.71 1.54 -12.99
CA GLY A 92 14.48 0.88 -14.28
C GLY A 92 14.14 -0.62 -14.14
N LYS A 93 14.81 -1.33 -13.23
CA LYS A 93 14.50 -2.74 -12.92
C LYS A 93 13.15 -2.86 -12.23
N LEU A 94 12.85 -1.99 -11.28
CA LEU A 94 11.56 -1.96 -10.59
C LEU A 94 10.38 -1.76 -11.57
N LYS A 95 10.53 -0.83 -12.53
CA LYS A 95 9.53 -0.58 -13.58
C LYS A 95 9.30 -1.82 -14.46
N LEU A 96 10.37 -2.52 -14.83
CA LEU A 96 10.28 -3.76 -15.62
C LEU A 96 9.58 -4.88 -14.84
N LEU A 97 9.97 -5.09 -13.58
CA LEU A 97 9.38 -6.13 -12.73
C LEU A 97 7.90 -5.85 -12.45
N SER A 98 7.54 -4.61 -12.07
CA SER A 98 6.15 -4.26 -11.81
C SER A 98 5.28 -4.43 -13.04
N ARG A 99 5.81 -4.12 -14.23
CA ARG A 99 5.10 -4.33 -15.50
C ARG A 99 4.88 -5.81 -15.78
N ALA A 100 5.90 -6.63 -15.63
CA ALA A 100 5.82 -8.07 -15.85
C ALA A 100 4.76 -8.73 -14.93
N ILE A 101 4.70 -8.30 -13.66
CA ILE A 101 3.70 -8.77 -12.71
C ILE A 101 2.28 -8.40 -13.17
N VAL A 102 2.05 -7.15 -13.61
CA VAL A 102 0.73 -6.71 -14.13
C VAL A 102 0.29 -7.55 -15.33
N ASP A 103 1.22 -7.81 -16.25
CA ASP A 103 0.93 -8.57 -17.48
C ASP A 103 0.67 -10.06 -17.19
N ALA A 104 1.13 -10.59 -16.05
CA ALA A 104 1.03 -12.00 -15.69
C ALA A 104 -0.20 -12.36 -14.82
N VAL A 105 -0.81 -11.41 -14.12
CA VAL A 105 -2.00 -11.64 -13.27
C VAL A 105 -3.40 -11.35 -13.88
N PRO A 106 -3.62 -11.25 -15.21
CA PRO A 106 -4.97 -11.12 -15.76
C PRO A 106 -5.92 -12.25 -15.30
N GLY A 107 -7.18 -11.90 -15.02
CA GLY A 107 -8.20 -12.86 -14.56
C GLY A 107 -8.30 -13.02 -13.04
N PHE A 108 -7.35 -12.45 -12.29
CA PHE A 108 -7.38 -12.42 -10.83
C PHE A 108 -7.55 -10.99 -10.33
N THR A 109 -8.79 -10.51 -10.22
CA THR A 109 -9.11 -9.09 -9.99
C THR A 109 -8.35 -8.47 -8.82
N ALA A 110 -8.25 -9.16 -7.67
CA ALA A 110 -7.51 -8.67 -6.51
C ALA A 110 -6.00 -8.49 -6.80
N LEU A 111 -5.39 -9.48 -7.46
CA LEU A 111 -3.98 -9.44 -7.87
C LEU A 111 -3.73 -8.36 -8.93
N THR A 112 -4.61 -8.25 -9.92
CA THR A 112 -4.53 -7.21 -10.96
C THR A 112 -4.59 -5.81 -10.34
N SER A 113 -5.54 -5.56 -9.44
CA SER A 113 -5.67 -4.25 -8.78
C SER A 113 -4.43 -3.89 -7.95
N LEU A 114 -3.87 -4.85 -7.21
CA LEU A 114 -2.63 -4.64 -6.44
C LEU A 114 -1.44 -4.38 -7.36
N ALA A 115 -1.25 -5.20 -8.40
CA ALA A 115 -0.16 -5.07 -9.35
C ALA A 115 -0.17 -3.71 -10.07
N VAL A 116 -1.34 -3.24 -10.51
CA VAL A 116 -1.49 -1.93 -11.17
C VAL A 116 -1.17 -0.80 -10.19
N THR A 117 -1.65 -0.89 -8.95
CA THR A 117 -1.36 0.10 -7.90
C THR A 117 0.15 0.24 -7.66
N ILE A 118 0.86 -0.90 -7.64
CA ILE A 118 2.32 -0.96 -7.49
C ILE A 118 3.03 -0.36 -8.72
N GLU A 119 2.63 -0.73 -9.94
CA GLU A 119 3.21 -0.20 -11.18
C GLU A 119 3.03 1.32 -11.28
N GLU A 120 1.88 1.87 -10.89
CA GLU A 120 1.66 3.31 -10.83
C GLU A 120 2.52 4.01 -9.78
N ALA A 121 2.67 3.40 -8.60
CA ALA A 121 3.49 3.97 -7.54
C ALA A 121 4.97 4.00 -7.95
N ILE A 122 5.49 2.91 -8.55
CA ILE A 122 6.87 2.82 -9.05
C ILE A 122 7.11 3.75 -10.24
N ARG A 123 6.10 4.00 -11.08
CA ARG A 123 6.21 4.99 -12.17
C ARG A 123 6.42 6.41 -11.66
N ARG A 124 5.97 6.70 -10.44
CA ARG A 124 6.09 8.01 -9.81
C ARG A 124 7.37 8.17 -8.98
N LEU A 125 8.10 7.10 -8.66
CA LEU A 125 9.46 7.14 -8.07
C LEU A 125 10.48 7.76 -9.05
#